data_AF-A0A511CDQ0-F1
#
_entry.id   AF-A0A511CDQ0-F1
#
_cell.length_a   1.000
_cell.length_b   1.000
_cell.length_c   1.000
_cell.angle_alpha   90.00
_cell.angle_beta   90.00
_cell.angle_gamma   90.00
#
_symmetry.space_group_name_H-M   'P 1'
#
loop_
_entity.id
_entity.type
_entity.pdbx_description
1 polymer ?
#
loop_
_entity_poly.entity_id
_entity_poly.type
_entity_poly.pdbx_seq_one_letter_code
_entity_poly.pdbx_strand_id
1 'polypeptide(L)'
;MAQGEKAYAENNFILAKEIYTKVTDSIPWNHEYLYNLAAIELKLKETDNACEHFYKIYTLNDTKVIKYLREYCPNFRNETILTLDEVEEKPKFIYKDKEYPLIENNKLHPKYLSALDIAFKNSKILKEKMNGRSYLIIKVNKFNEFDGKILKAAAKKEDYKMVEMEIMNILKNMVTYISAKNNGSNVAIWDQWGLTISFNEKTEPNTLEYIPYTQQKL
;
A
#
# COMPACT_ATOMS: atom_id res chain seq x y z
N MET A 1 5.23 -18.64 20.73
CA MET A 1 5.12 -19.17 19.36
C MET A 1 4.96 -20.69 19.36
N ALA A 2 5.99 -21.48 19.69
CA ALA A 2 5.92 -22.96 19.67
C ALA A 2 4.73 -23.57 20.45
N GLN A 3 4.33 -22.98 21.58
CA GLN A 3 3.14 -23.43 22.33
C GLN A 3 1.82 -23.15 21.58
N GLY A 4 1.74 -22.04 20.84
CA GLY A 4 0.57 -21.71 20.01
C GLY A 4 0.48 -22.61 18.78
N GLU A 5 1.60 -22.89 18.12
CA GLU A 5 1.68 -23.83 17.01
C GLU A 5 1.30 -25.25 17.45
N LYS A 6 1.79 -25.68 18.61
CA LYS A 6 1.41 -26.97 19.21
C LYS A 6 -0.09 -27.03 19.48
N ALA A 7 -0.66 -26.00 20.11
CA ALA A 7 -2.10 -25.95 20.36
C ALA A 7 -2.92 -25.98 19.06
N TYR A 8 -2.46 -25.29 18.02
CA TYR A 8 -3.08 -25.34 16.70
C TYR A 8 -3.03 -26.74 16.08
N ALA A 9 -1.87 -27.39 16.11
CA ALA A 9 -1.67 -28.75 15.58
C ALA A 9 -2.51 -29.81 16.34
N GLU A 10 -2.77 -29.58 17.62
CA GLU A 10 -3.64 -30.41 18.47
C GLU A 10 -5.14 -30.06 18.30
N ASN A 11 -5.50 -29.17 17.37
CA ASN A 11 -6.85 -28.64 17.15
C ASN A 11 -7.47 -27.93 18.38
N ASN A 12 -6.65 -27.53 19.35
CA ASN A 12 -7.08 -26.72 20.48
C ASN A 12 -7.08 -25.23 20.10
N PHE A 13 -8.02 -24.85 19.24
CA PHE A 13 -8.08 -23.51 18.67
C PHE A 13 -8.35 -22.41 19.71
N ILE A 14 -9.06 -22.72 20.80
CA ILE A 14 -9.30 -21.77 21.89
C ILE A 14 -7.98 -21.41 22.58
N LEU A 15 -7.19 -22.43 22.96
CA LEU A 15 -5.88 -22.21 23.57
C LEU A 15 -4.91 -21.54 22.59
N ALA A 16 -4.91 -21.96 21.33
CA ALA A 16 -4.10 -21.34 20.29
C ALA A 16 -4.43 -19.85 20.16
N LYS A 17 -5.73 -19.49 20.14
CA LYS A 17 -6.18 -18.09 20.07
C LYS A 17 -5.67 -17.28 21.25
N GLU A 18 -5.81 -17.79 22.47
CA GLU A 18 -5.35 -17.10 23.68
C GLU A 18 -3.84 -16.80 23.61
N ILE A 19 -3.04 -17.77 23.19
CA ILE A 19 -1.59 -17.62 23.05
C ILE A 19 -1.26 -16.59 21.96
N TYR A 20 -1.86 -16.72 20.77
CA TYR A 20 -1.56 -15.81 19.67
C TYR A 20 -2.04 -14.38 19.93
N THR A 21 -3.18 -14.19 20.61
CA THR A 21 -3.65 -12.86 21.04
C THR A 21 -2.61 -12.15 21.90
N LYS A 22 -2.08 -12.84 22.93
CA LYS A 22 -1.01 -12.27 23.80
C LYS A 22 0.24 -11.88 23.01
N VAL A 23 0.59 -12.68 22.01
CA VAL A 23 1.78 -12.43 21.17
C VAL A 23 1.53 -11.27 20.21
N THR A 24 0.35 -11.18 19.58
CA THR A 24 0.00 -10.07 18.67
C THR A 24 -0.18 -8.76 19.41
N ASP A 25 -0.64 -8.77 20.67
CA ASP A 25 -0.72 -7.56 21.49
C ASP A 25 0.68 -7.03 21.83
N SER A 26 1.64 -7.95 22.04
CA SER A 26 3.03 -7.60 22.34
C SER A 26 3.81 -7.13 21.10
N ILE A 27 3.53 -7.72 19.93
CA ILE A 27 4.23 -7.44 18.67
C ILE A 27 3.20 -7.23 17.54
N PRO A 28 2.48 -6.09 17.56
CA PRO A 28 1.30 -5.87 16.70
C PRO A 28 1.62 -5.67 15.22
N TRP A 29 2.89 -5.57 14.84
CA TRP A 29 3.34 -5.42 13.45
C TRP A 29 3.90 -6.71 12.85
N ASN A 30 3.94 -7.82 13.59
CA ASN A 30 4.46 -9.08 13.06
C ASN A 30 3.39 -9.77 12.20
N HIS A 31 3.65 -9.88 10.89
CA HIS A 31 2.69 -10.42 9.93
C HIS A 31 2.36 -11.89 10.19
N GLU A 32 3.35 -12.69 10.60
CA GLU A 32 3.18 -14.12 10.85
C GLU A 32 2.27 -14.38 12.06
N TYR A 33 2.42 -13.60 13.13
CA TYR A 33 1.57 -13.74 14.31
C TYR A 33 0.13 -13.32 14.03
N LEU A 34 -0.06 -12.22 13.32
CA LEU A 34 -1.37 -11.77 12.87
C LEU A 34 -2.02 -12.81 11.95
N TYR A 35 -1.24 -13.40 11.03
CA TYR A 35 -1.74 -14.40 10.09
C TYR A 35 -2.20 -15.66 10.80
N ASN A 36 -1.39 -16.17 11.74
CA ASN A 36 -1.74 -17.35 12.53
C ASN A 36 -2.97 -17.09 13.41
N LEU A 37 -3.09 -15.90 14.01
CA LEU A 37 -4.29 -15.51 14.77
C LEU A 37 -5.53 -15.48 13.88
N ALA A 38 -5.46 -14.83 12.72
CA ALA A 38 -6.57 -14.78 11.76
C ALA A 38 -6.99 -16.19 11.29
N ALA A 39 -6.02 -17.09 11.03
CA ALA A 39 -6.30 -18.47 10.65
C ALA A 39 -7.02 -19.25 11.78
N ILE A 40 -6.63 -19.03 13.04
CA ILE A 40 -7.31 -19.61 14.20
C ILE A 40 -8.74 -19.09 14.32
N GLU A 41 -8.95 -17.79 14.15
CA GLU A 41 -10.27 -17.16 14.20
C GLU A 41 -11.19 -17.68 13.10
N LEU A 42 -10.69 -17.92 11.89
CA LEU A 42 -11.44 -18.59 10.83
C LEU A 42 -11.87 -20.02 11.25
N LYS A 43 -10.99 -20.79 11.91
CA LYS A 43 -11.34 -22.13 12.42
C LYS A 43 -12.42 -22.07 13.49
N LEU A 44 -12.44 -20.99 14.27
CA LEU A 44 -13.45 -20.71 15.30
C LEU A 44 -14.72 -20.04 14.74
N LYS A 45 -14.80 -19.80 13.43
CA LYS A 45 -15.90 -19.09 12.75
C LYS A 45 -16.05 -17.63 13.19
N GLU A 46 -14.99 -17.02 13.68
CA GLU A 46 -14.93 -15.60 14.05
C GLU A 46 -14.44 -14.76 12.86
N THR A 47 -15.21 -14.77 11.77
CA THR A 47 -14.81 -14.20 10.48
C THR A 47 -14.47 -12.71 10.58
N ASP A 48 -15.24 -11.91 11.33
CA ASP A 48 -14.99 -10.46 11.44
C ASP A 48 -13.63 -10.15 12.08
N ASN A 49 -13.25 -10.91 13.13
CA ASN A 49 -11.95 -10.76 13.77
C ASN A 49 -10.81 -11.16 12.83
N ALA A 50 -10.99 -12.28 12.10
CA ALA A 50 -10.03 -12.71 11.10
C ALA A 50 -9.85 -11.64 10.01
N CYS A 51 -10.93 -11.00 9.57
CA CYS A 51 -10.90 -9.92 8.58
C CYS A 51 -10.19 -8.67 9.09
N GLU A 52 -10.38 -8.28 10.35
CA GLU A 52 -9.62 -7.19 10.99
C GLU A 52 -8.11 -7.49 10.99
N HIS A 53 -7.71 -8.71 11.35
CA HIS A 53 -6.31 -9.10 11.34
C HIS A 53 -5.72 -9.17 9.93
N PHE A 54 -6.43 -9.75 8.96
CA PHE A 54 -6.00 -9.74 7.57
C PHE A 54 -5.88 -8.33 7.00
N TYR A 55 -6.81 -7.43 7.32
CA TYR A 55 -6.75 -6.04 6.90
C TYR A 55 -5.55 -5.33 7.54
N LYS A 56 -5.27 -5.59 8.82
CA LYS A 56 -4.08 -5.06 9.50
C LYS A 56 -2.79 -5.51 8.81
N ILE A 57 -2.66 -6.80 8.47
CA ILE A 57 -1.52 -7.32 7.69
C ILE A 57 -1.38 -6.58 6.36
N TYR A 58 -2.49 -6.33 5.66
CA TYR A 58 -2.46 -5.55 4.43
C TYR A 58 -1.94 -4.13 4.65
N THR A 59 -2.39 -3.43 5.71
CA THR A 59 -1.92 -2.07 6.03
C THR A 59 -0.43 -2.01 6.40
N LEU A 60 0.14 -3.15 6.83
CA LEU A 60 1.58 -3.32 7.06
C LEU A 60 2.36 -3.68 5.79
N ASN A 61 1.70 -3.65 4.63
CA ASN A 61 2.26 -3.82 3.29
C ASN A 61 2.56 -5.26 2.88
N ASP A 62 1.94 -6.25 3.54
CA ASP A 62 1.96 -7.62 3.07
C ASP A 62 0.75 -7.92 2.18
N THR A 63 0.96 -7.76 0.88
CA THR A 63 -0.07 -7.94 -0.14
C THR A 63 -0.44 -9.41 -0.37
N LYS A 64 0.31 -10.38 0.19
CA LYS A 64 -0.03 -11.81 0.08
C LYS A 64 -1.36 -12.11 0.78
N VAL A 65 -1.76 -11.27 1.73
CA VAL A 65 -3.01 -11.44 2.49
C VAL A 65 -4.27 -11.16 1.67
N ILE A 66 -4.14 -10.48 0.52
CA ILE A 66 -5.27 -10.03 -0.30
C ILE A 66 -6.15 -11.21 -0.74
N LYS A 67 -5.57 -12.38 -1.05
CA LYS A 67 -6.36 -13.57 -1.39
C LYS A 67 -7.34 -13.96 -0.27
N TYR A 68 -6.92 -13.87 0.99
CA TYR A 68 -7.75 -14.21 2.14
C TYR A 68 -8.82 -13.15 2.37
N LEU A 69 -8.51 -11.87 2.16
CA LEU A 69 -9.51 -10.80 2.21
C LEU A 69 -10.60 -10.98 1.14
N ARG A 70 -10.24 -11.44 -0.07
CA ARG A 70 -11.26 -11.73 -1.10
C ARG A 70 -12.09 -12.97 -0.79
N GLU A 71 -11.43 -14.03 -0.34
CA GLU A 71 -12.08 -15.32 -0.11
C GLU A 71 -12.99 -15.29 1.12
N TYR A 72 -12.52 -14.70 2.23
CA TYR A 72 -13.20 -14.75 3.52
C TYR A 72 -13.87 -13.44 3.93
N CYS A 73 -13.48 -12.31 3.33
CA CYS A 73 -13.90 -10.96 3.77
C CYS A 73 -14.49 -10.08 2.65
N PRO A 74 -15.33 -10.59 1.72
CA PRO A 74 -15.73 -9.86 0.51
C PRO A 74 -16.52 -8.56 0.77
N ASN A 75 -17.17 -8.44 1.93
CA ASN A 75 -17.97 -7.28 2.34
C ASN A 75 -17.40 -6.55 3.55
N PHE A 76 -16.19 -6.90 3.98
CA PHE A 76 -15.61 -6.36 5.19
C PHE A 76 -15.41 -4.84 5.05
N ARG A 77 -16.05 -4.08 5.96
CA ARG A 77 -16.15 -2.60 5.98
C ARG A 77 -16.90 -1.96 4.79
N ASN A 78 -17.78 -2.70 4.11
CA ASN A 78 -18.61 -2.17 2.99
C ASN A 78 -17.81 -1.52 1.85
N GLU A 79 -16.50 -1.73 1.80
CA GLU A 79 -15.65 -1.29 0.71
C GLU A 79 -15.15 -2.55 0.05
N THR A 80 -15.83 -3.00 -1.00
CA THR A 80 -15.22 -3.94 -1.92
C THR A 80 -14.00 -3.23 -2.50
N ILE A 81 -12.82 -3.51 -1.95
CA ILE A 81 -11.56 -3.03 -2.51
C ILE A 81 -11.31 -3.89 -3.74
N LEU A 82 -11.23 -3.24 -4.90
CA LEU A 82 -11.14 -3.90 -6.21
C LEU A 82 -9.70 -3.87 -6.72
N THR A 83 -9.38 -4.69 -7.71
CA THR A 83 -8.16 -4.52 -8.51
C THR A 83 -8.39 -3.53 -9.65
N LEU A 84 -7.31 -3.06 -10.26
CA LEU A 84 -7.36 -2.30 -11.51
C LEU A 84 -8.14 -3.00 -12.64
N ASP A 85 -8.19 -4.34 -12.63
CA ASP A 85 -8.86 -5.10 -13.68
C ASP A 85 -10.36 -5.34 -13.37
N GLU A 86 -10.77 -5.12 -12.12
CA GLU A 86 -12.16 -5.27 -11.67
C GLU A 86 -12.94 -3.94 -11.66
N VAL A 87 -12.29 -2.81 -11.97
CA VAL A 87 -12.92 -1.47 -12.01
C VAL A 87 -13.28 -1.05 -13.42
N GLU A 88 -14.41 -0.38 -13.57
CA GLU A 88 -14.87 0.21 -14.84
C GLU A 88 -14.02 1.42 -15.25
N GLU A 89 -13.65 2.27 -14.28
CA GLU A 89 -12.74 3.39 -14.51
C GLU A 89 -11.50 3.27 -13.62
N LYS A 90 -10.32 3.23 -14.26
CA LYS A 90 -9.02 3.27 -13.60
C LYS A 90 -8.74 4.67 -13.00
N PRO A 91 -7.89 4.78 -11.97
CA PRO A 91 -7.56 6.07 -11.37
C PRO A 91 -6.90 7.01 -12.37
N LYS A 92 -7.14 8.31 -12.17
CA LYS A 92 -6.71 9.40 -13.06
C LYS A 92 -6.09 10.54 -12.24
N PHE A 93 -5.56 11.53 -12.95
CA PHE A 93 -5.15 12.79 -12.34
C PHE A 93 -5.39 13.96 -13.29
N ILE A 94 -5.62 15.13 -12.72
CA ILE A 94 -5.71 16.40 -13.43
C ILE A 94 -4.39 17.13 -13.27
N TYR A 95 -3.79 17.54 -14.39
CA TYR A 95 -2.60 18.37 -14.41
C TYR A 95 -2.73 19.43 -15.51
N LYS A 96 -2.61 20.71 -15.12
CA LYS A 96 -2.82 21.87 -16.01
C LYS A 96 -4.16 21.78 -16.76
N ASP A 97 -5.24 21.60 -15.99
CA ASP A 97 -6.63 21.55 -16.45
C ASP A 97 -6.95 20.45 -17.47
N LYS A 98 -6.08 19.42 -17.55
CA LYS A 98 -6.28 18.25 -18.39
C LYS A 98 -6.26 16.98 -17.56
N GLU A 99 -7.22 16.11 -17.82
CA GLU A 99 -7.33 14.78 -17.23
C GLU A 99 -6.42 13.80 -17.98
N TYR A 100 -5.70 12.97 -17.23
CA TYR A 100 -4.87 11.89 -17.74
C TYR A 100 -5.09 10.64 -16.89
N PRO A 101 -5.01 9.43 -17.48
CA PRO A 101 -4.98 8.22 -16.68
C PRO A 101 -3.74 8.23 -15.79
N LEU A 102 -3.85 7.76 -14.54
CA LEU A 102 -2.68 7.62 -13.66
C LEU A 102 -1.76 6.51 -14.17
N ILE A 103 -2.36 5.46 -14.75
CA ILE A 103 -1.67 4.27 -15.25
C ILE A 103 -1.96 4.04 -16.72
N GLU A 104 -0.90 3.80 -17.48
CA GLU A 104 -0.92 3.45 -18.89
C GLU A 104 0.05 2.28 -19.10
N ASN A 105 -0.42 1.17 -19.72
CA ASN A 105 0.39 -0.04 -19.95
C ASN A 105 1.05 -0.61 -18.68
N ASN A 106 0.31 -0.64 -17.57
CA ASN A 106 0.78 -1.05 -16.23
C ASN A 106 1.94 -0.21 -15.69
N LYS A 107 2.09 1.03 -16.17
CA LYS A 107 3.10 1.99 -15.71
C LYS A 107 2.49 3.31 -15.31
N LEU A 108 3.12 4.04 -14.40
CA LEU A 108 2.75 5.44 -14.12
C LEU A 108 2.84 6.26 -15.42
N HIS A 109 1.80 7.04 -15.68
CA HIS A 109 1.68 7.80 -16.91
C HIS A 109 2.82 8.84 -17.04
N PRO A 110 3.44 9.00 -18.22
CA PRO A 110 4.62 9.87 -18.38
C PRO A 110 4.39 11.33 -17.96
N LYS A 111 3.17 11.86 -18.14
CA LYS A 111 2.84 13.22 -17.68
C LYS A 111 2.85 13.35 -16.15
N TYR A 112 2.48 12.30 -15.43
CA TYR A 112 2.56 12.27 -13.97
C TYR A 112 4.02 12.33 -13.52
N LEU A 113 4.87 11.47 -14.11
CA LEU A 113 6.32 11.46 -13.83
C LEU A 113 6.97 12.81 -14.16
N SER A 114 6.59 13.43 -15.27
CA SER A 114 7.09 14.77 -15.62
C SER A 114 6.63 15.85 -14.64
N ALA A 115 5.39 15.81 -14.15
CA ALA A 115 4.89 16.76 -13.16
C ALA A 115 5.66 16.61 -11.84
N LEU A 116 5.88 15.37 -11.41
CA LEU A 116 6.67 15.02 -10.25
C LEU A 116 8.10 15.55 -10.36
N ASP A 117 8.79 15.29 -11.48
CA ASP A 117 10.16 15.77 -11.72
C ASP A 117 10.28 17.28 -11.58
N ILE A 118 9.32 18.01 -12.15
CA ILE A 118 9.29 19.48 -12.08
C ILE A 118 9.10 19.93 -10.64
N ALA A 119 8.12 19.36 -9.93
CA ALA A 119 7.84 19.74 -8.55
C ALA A 119 9.03 19.43 -7.63
N PHE A 120 9.68 18.28 -7.83
CA PHE A 120 10.85 17.87 -7.06
C PHE A 120 12.06 18.78 -7.29
N LYS A 121 12.37 19.10 -8.55
CA LYS A 121 13.48 20.01 -8.90
C LYS A 121 13.27 21.43 -8.38
N ASN A 122 12.01 21.85 -8.23
CA ASN A 122 11.65 23.16 -7.69
C ASN A 122 11.70 23.22 -6.16
N SER A 123 11.79 22.08 -5.46
CA SER A 123 11.90 22.07 -4.00
C SER A 123 13.31 22.41 -3.54
N LYS A 124 13.43 23.52 -2.81
CA LYS A 124 14.69 23.93 -2.17
C LYS A 124 15.14 22.93 -1.09
N ILE A 125 14.19 22.39 -0.31
CA ILE A 125 14.48 21.41 0.75
C ILE A 125 15.08 20.14 0.13
N LEU A 126 14.43 19.59 -0.90
CA LEU A 126 14.95 18.39 -1.56
C LEU A 126 16.31 18.66 -2.21
N LYS A 127 16.49 19.82 -2.85
CA LYS A 127 17.77 20.22 -3.43
C LYS A 127 18.93 20.23 -2.45
N GLU A 128 18.70 20.71 -1.24
CA GLU A 128 19.74 20.89 -0.23
C GLU A 128 19.98 19.62 0.60
N LYS A 129 18.94 18.80 0.81
CA LYS A 129 18.94 17.74 1.82
C LYS A 129 18.88 16.33 1.26
N MET A 130 18.35 16.17 0.05
CA MET A 130 18.21 14.84 -0.56
C MET A 130 19.56 14.39 -1.13
N ASN A 131 20.02 13.21 -0.71
CA ASN A 131 21.25 12.60 -1.20
C ASN A 131 21.03 11.10 -1.47
N GLY A 132 20.98 10.73 -2.75
CA GLY A 132 20.75 9.37 -3.22
C GLY A 132 19.32 9.13 -3.71
N ARG A 133 18.84 7.87 -3.58
CA ARG A 133 17.57 7.40 -4.15
C ARG A 133 16.54 7.11 -3.06
N SER A 134 15.39 7.79 -3.12
CA SER A 134 14.25 7.48 -2.26
C SER A 134 13.32 6.49 -2.95
N TYR A 135 12.68 5.63 -2.17
CA TYR A 135 11.73 4.63 -2.65
C TYR A 135 10.34 4.95 -2.11
N LEU A 136 9.40 5.07 -3.03
CA LEU A 136 8.03 5.50 -2.80
C LEU A 136 7.06 4.40 -3.24
N ILE A 137 5.91 4.38 -2.60
CA ILE A 137 4.72 3.66 -3.04
C ILE A 137 3.65 4.69 -3.31
N ILE A 138 3.08 4.66 -4.52
CA ILE A 138 2.01 5.52 -4.97
C ILE A 138 0.69 4.74 -4.89
N LYS A 139 -0.34 5.38 -4.34
CA LYS A 139 -1.70 4.87 -4.25
C LYS A 139 -2.69 6.03 -4.21
N VAL A 140 -3.87 5.85 -4.77
CA VAL A 140 -4.99 6.79 -4.67
C VAL A 140 -6.13 6.10 -3.93
N ASN A 141 -6.69 6.76 -2.92
CA ASN A 141 -7.83 6.23 -2.16
C ASN A 141 -9.18 6.60 -2.81
N LYS A 142 -10.28 6.05 -2.29
CA LYS A 142 -11.65 6.34 -2.74
C LYS A 142 -12.10 7.80 -2.54
N PHE A 143 -11.36 8.59 -1.78
CA PHE A 143 -11.65 10.00 -1.51
C PHE A 143 -10.96 10.96 -2.49
N ASN A 144 -10.36 10.43 -3.58
CA ASN A 144 -9.59 11.20 -4.56
C ASN A 144 -8.31 11.81 -3.98
N GLU A 145 -7.67 11.12 -3.03
CA GLU A 145 -6.45 11.61 -2.38
C GLU A 145 -5.29 10.64 -2.57
N PHE A 146 -4.07 11.18 -2.50
CA PHE A 146 -2.86 10.38 -2.39
C PHE A 146 -2.81 9.64 -1.04
N ASP A 147 -2.67 8.31 -1.10
CA ASP A 147 -2.62 7.38 0.05
C ASP A 147 -1.34 6.52 0.00
N GLY A 148 -0.30 7.02 -0.67
CA GLY A 148 0.98 6.35 -0.76
C GLY A 148 1.87 6.56 0.47
N LYS A 149 3.06 5.96 0.45
CA LYS A 149 4.04 6.04 1.54
C LYS A 149 5.48 6.10 1.03
N ILE A 150 6.39 6.54 1.91
CA ILE A 150 7.83 6.55 1.67
C ILE A 150 8.42 5.34 2.38
N LEU A 151 9.06 4.44 1.63
CA LEU A 151 9.74 3.27 2.19
C LEU A 151 11.13 3.61 2.71
N LYS A 152 11.80 4.55 2.03
CA LYS A 152 13.14 5.01 2.37
C LYS A 152 13.33 6.41 1.82
N ALA A 153 13.61 7.38 2.69
CA ALA A 153 14.05 8.70 2.30
C ALA A 153 15.57 8.72 2.10
N ALA A 154 16.02 9.37 1.03
CA ALA A 154 17.43 9.55 0.70
C ALA A 154 17.94 10.86 1.27
N ALA A 155 18.36 10.85 2.52
CA ALA A 155 18.93 12.03 3.19
C ALA A 155 19.89 11.60 4.31
N LYS A 156 20.37 12.54 5.12
CA LYS A 156 21.02 12.21 6.39
C LYS A 156 19.97 11.96 7.47
N LYS A 157 20.31 11.20 8.51
CA LYS A 157 19.36 10.76 9.56
C LYS A 157 18.66 11.94 10.23
N GLU A 158 19.39 13.03 10.46
CA GLU A 158 18.90 14.29 11.03
C GLU A 158 17.87 15.02 10.14
N ASP A 159 17.94 14.80 8.81
CA ASP A 159 17.09 15.47 7.82
C ASP A 159 15.93 14.58 7.32
N TYR A 160 15.87 13.31 7.72
CA TYR A 160 14.88 12.32 7.23
C TYR A 160 13.44 12.83 7.29
N LYS A 161 12.97 13.25 8.47
CA LYS A 161 11.58 13.71 8.64
C LYS A 161 11.25 14.91 7.76
N MET A 162 12.20 15.82 7.60
CA MET A 162 12.01 17.02 6.79
C MET A 162 11.86 16.65 5.30
N VAL A 163 12.72 15.76 4.81
CA VAL A 163 12.64 15.25 3.44
C VAL A 163 11.37 14.44 3.20
N GLU A 164 10.97 13.59 4.15
CA GLU A 164 9.72 12.83 4.05
C GLU A 164 8.49 13.74 3.98
N MET A 165 8.41 14.74 4.87
CA MET A 165 7.31 15.70 4.87
C MET A 165 7.22 16.46 3.55
N GLU A 166 8.36 16.91 3.02
CA GLU A 166 8.40 17.64 1.75
C GLU A 166 7.98 16.76 0.57
N ILE A 167 8.48 15.52 0.49
CA ILE A 167 8.07 14.55 -0.52
C ILE A 167 6.55 14.32 -0.47
N MET A 168 6.01 14.06 0.73
CA MET A 168 4.57 13.83 0.91
C MET A 168 3.76 15.07 0.54
N ASN A 169 4.24 16.26 0.88
CA ASN A 169 3.59 17.52 0.54
C ASN A 169 3.54 17.73 -0.97
N ILE A 170 4.63 17.45 -1.69
CA ILE A 170 4.66 17.53 -3.15
C ILE A 170 3.67 16.53 -3.75
N LEU A 171 3.73 15.26 -3.34
CA LEU A 171 2.87 14.21 -3.88
C LEU A 171 1.39 14.54 -3.69
N LYS A 172 0.99 15.07 -2.53
CA LYS A 172 -0.39 15.45 -2.26
C LYS A 172 -0.90 16.62 -3.11
N ASN A 173 -0.02 17.51 -3.56
CA ASN A 173 -0.41 18.81 -4.11
C ASN A 173 -0.03 19.04 -5.59
N MET A 174 0.86 18.22 -6.17
CA MET A 174 1.36 18.47 -7.53
C MET A 174 0.32 18.24 -8.64
N VAL A 175 -0.71 17.44 -8.36
CA VAL A 175 -1.83 17.12 -9.25
C VAL A 175 -3.10 16.95 -8.42
N THR A 176 -4.27 17.04 -9.06
CA THR A 176 -5.52 16.61 -8.43
C THR A 176 -5.77 15.15 -8.79
N TYR A 177 -5.92 14.27 -7.80
CA TYR A 177 -6.17 12.86 -8.06
C TYR A 177 -7.65 12.59 -8.31
N ILE A 178 -7.94 11.52 -9.05
CA ILE A 178 -9.29 10.98 -9.24
C ILE A 178 -9.18 9.48 -8.99
N SER A 179 -10.01 8.99 -8.06
CA SER A 179 -10.07 7.59 -7.68
C SER A 179 -10.60 6.70 -8.79
N ALA A 180 -10.39 5.39 -8.64
CA ALA A 180 -11.06 4.42 -9.50
C ALA A 180 -12.57 4.43 -9.24
N LYS A 181 -13.36 4.05 -10.25
CA LYS A 181 -14.81 3.90 -10.11
C LYS A 181 -15.30 2.53 -10.52
N ASN A 182 -16.34 2.10 -9.84
CA ASN A 182 -17.12 0.92 -10.19
C ASN A 182 -18.60 1.22 -9.91
N ASN A 183 -19.49 0.92 -10.87
CA ASN A 183 -20.92 1.24 -10.79
C ASN A 183 -21.17 2.73 -10.45
N GLY A 184 -20.38 3.63 -11.05
CA GLY A 184 -20.48 5.08 -10.83
C GLY A 184 -20.03 5.59 -9.46
N SER A 185 -19.57 4.73 -8.55
CA SER A 185 -19.08 5.10 -7.22
C SER A 185 -17.57 5.01 -7.12
N ASN A 186 -16.95 5.91 -6.34
CA ASN A 186 -15.52 5.84 -6.05
C ASN A 186 -15.21 4.62 -5.19
N VAL A 187 -14.17 3.88 -5.57
CA VAL A 187 -13.74 2.66 -4.89
C VAL A 187 -12.25 2.73 -4.54
N ALA A 188 -11.89 2.04 -3.46
CA ALA A 188 -10.49 1.79 -3.15
C ALA A 188 -9.97 0.65 -4.04
N ILE A 189 -8.69 0.71 -4.40
CA ILE A 189 -8.04 -0.36 -5.16
C ILE A 189 -6.86 -0.96 -4.40
N TRP A 190 -6.62 -2.25 -4.64
CA TRP A 190 -5.52 -3.01 -4.07
C TRP A 190 -4.17 -2.62 -4.66
N ASP A 191 -4.16 -2.28 -5.95
CA ASP A 191 -2.96 -1.98 -6.72
C ASP A 191 -2.23 -0.75 -6.18
N GLN A 192 -0.90 -0.85 -6.17
CA GLN A 192 0.03 0.19 -5.74
C GLN A 192 1.19 0.22 -6.73
N TRP A 193 1.86 1.36 -6.84
CA TRP A 193 2.97 1.53 -7.77
C TRP A 193 4.24 1.98 -7.07
N GLY A 194 5.29 1.17 -7.18
CA GLY A 194 6.61 1.53 -6.72
C GLY A 194 7.24 2.59 -7.62
N LEU A 195 7.92 3.56 -7.00
CA LEU A 195 8.69 4.57 -7.70
C LEU A 195 10.00 4.85 -6.97
N THR A 196 11.09 4.91 -7.72
CA THR A 196 12.37 5.42 -7.22
C THR A 196 12.59 6.83 -7.74
N ILE A 197 13.01 7.74 -6.86
CA ILE A 197 13.27 9.14 -7.18
C ILE A 197 14.67 9.53 -6.72
N SER A 198 15.32 10.40 -7.48
CA SER A 198 16.63 10.96 -7.21
C SER A 198 16.61 12.45 -7.57
N PHE A 199 17.36 13.27 -6.84
CA PHE A 199 17.40 14.71 -7.13
C PHE A 199 18.29 15.03 -8.35
N ASN A 200 19.39 14.29 -8.54
CA ASN A 200 20.43 14.58 -9.56
C ASN A 200 20.35 13.70 -10.81
N GLU A 201 19.45 12.72 -10.83
CA GLU A 201 19.20 11.87 -12.00
C GLU A 201 17.81 12.22 -12.54
N LYS A 202 17.55 12.00 -13.85
CA LYS A 202 16.14 11.99 -14.30
C LYS A 202 15.42 10.94 -13.45
N THR A 203 14.14 11.17 -13.11
CA THR A 203 13.34 10.07 -12.57
C THR A 203 13.22 9.03 -13.67
N GLU A 204 14.11 8.07 -13.62
CA GLU A 204 13.98 6.87 -14.41
C GLU A 204 12.80 6.13 -13.80
N PRO A 205 11.77 5.79 -14.60
CA PRO A 205 10.88 4.72 -14.20
C PRO A 205 11.78 3.49 -14.15
N ASN A 206 12.42 3.25 -13.00
CA ASN A 206 12.86 1.90 -12.64
C ASN A 206 11.65 1.05 -12.93
N THR A 207 11.86 0.05 -13.80
CA THR A 207 10.90 -1.01 -14.12
C THR A 207 9.89 -1.09 -13.01
N LEU A 208 8.66 -0.65 -13.28
CA LEU A 208 7.60 -0.85 -12.31
C LEU A 208 7.68 -2.33 -11.96
N GLU A 209 7.99 -2.62 -10.71
CA GLU A 209 7.33 -3.75 -10.11
C GLU A 209 5.87 -3.30 -10.02
N TYR A 210 5.14 -3.48 -11.12
CA TYR A 210 3.84 -4.09 -10.97
C TYR A 210 4.18 -5.33 -10.15
N ILE A 211 3.67 -5.40 -8.93
CA ILE A 211 3.70 -6.62 -8.15
C ILE A 211 2.34 -7.27 -8.43
N PRO A 212 2.14 -7.93 -9.59
CA PRO A 212 1.02 -8.85 -9.69
C PRO A 212 1.23 -9.92 -8.64
N TYR A 213 0.12 -10.26 -8.01
CA TYR A 213 0.01 -11.34 -7.04
C TYR A 213 0.67 -12.67 -7.51
N THR A 214 0.81 -12.89 -8.82
CA THR A 214 1.23 -14.18 -9.41
C THR A 214 2.72 -14.34 -9.68
N GLN A 215 3.58 -13.32 -9.58
CA GLN A 215 5.00 -13.43 -9.98
C GLN A 215 6.05 -13.22 -8.87
N GLN A 216 5.69 -13.23 -7.58
CA GLN A 216 6.67 -13.23 -6.48
C GLN A 216 7.28 -14.63 -6.19
N LYS A 217 7.79 -15.30 -7.22
CA LYS A 217 8.74 -16.40 -7.05
C LYS A 217 10.03 -16.05 -7.78
N LEU A 218 11.01 -15.59 -7.01
CA LEU A 218 12.42 -15.98 -7.05
C LEU A 218 13.12 -15.38 -5.81
#